data_AF-A0A7X7QZJ3-F1
#
_entry.id   AF-A0A7X7QZJ3-F1
#
_cell.length_a   1.000
_cell.length_b   1.000
_cell.length_c   1.000
_cell.angle_alpha   90.00
_cell.angle_beta   90.00
_cell.angle_gamma   90.00
#
_symmetry.space_group_name_H-M   'P 1'
#
loop_
_entity.id
_entity.type
_entity.pdbx_description
1 polymer ?
#
loop_
_entity_poly.entity_id
_entity_poly.type
_entity_poly.pdbx_seq_one_letter_code
_entity_poly.pdbx_strand_id
1 'polypeptide(L)'
;MNLDAWIAHIEDGLASLENAPRQCLFQWDNGTDVVCWEPEYGGTKLLVELFARYPDKYLELYVGKSDYVDYLLKYDHRGHTICCWSLGAETQCRVVEPRTAGMEQRIASARICQDAGYTVRIRLSPMVPIAGWQDETRHMIRRMFEEITPDVVTIEPLRFCTHQSLVDDFEPGVLDPEFVEAMARVPADADQWAKSQLPDECRNRMYRVVLDEIARISPRTPVAFCREQRRVWDAFAGDMSRMGQHPDDYVCNCGPVSAGSDARLANACASAMR
;
A
#
# COMPACT_ATOMS: atom_id res chain seq x y z
N MET A 1 -13.30 -14.25 -20.47
CA MET A 1 -13.56 -14.94 -19.19
C MET A 1 -15.05 -14.87 -18.92
N ASN A 2 -15.68 -15.95 -18.46
CA ASN A 2 -17.07 -15.88 -17.98
C ASN A 2 -17.01 -15.48 -16.50
N LEU A 3 -17.43 -14.26 -16.17
CA LEU A 3 -17.34 -13.71 -14.82
C LEU A 3 -18.25 -14.43 -13.84
N ASP A 4 -19.45 -14.84 -14.26
CA ASP A 4 -20.40 -15.55 -13.40
C ASP A 4 -19.84 -16.92 -13.00
N ALA A 5 -19.29 -17.66 -13.95
CA ALA A 5 -18.66 -18.96 -13.68
C ALA A 5 -17.41 -18.82 -12.77
N TRP A 6 -16.66 -17.73 -12.94
CA TRP A 6 -15.51 -17.44 -12.10
C TRP A 6 -15.92 -17.05 -10.67
N ILE A 7 -16.96 -16.23 -10.51
CA ILE A 7 -17.51 -15.85 -9.20
C ILE A 7 -18.08 -17.07 -8.47
N ALA A 8 -18.80 -17.96 -9.16
CA ALA A 8 -19.27 -19.21 -8.58
C ALA A 8 -18.11 -20.07 -8.04
N HIS A 9 -17.01 -20.16 -8.81
CA HIS A 9 -15.82 -20.89 -8.37
C HIS A 9 -15.17 -20.26 -7.12
N ILE A 10 -15.14 -18.92 -7.03
CA ILE A 10 -14.65 -18.23 -5.82
C ILE A 10 -15.59 -18.49 -4.64
N GLU A 11 -16.91 -18.42 -4.85
CA GLU A 11 -17.90 -18.65 -3.80
C GLU A 11 -17.77 -20.05 -3.19
N ASP A 12 -17.61 -21.08 -4.01
CA ASP A 12 -17.34 -22.46 -3.57
C ASP A 12 -16.06 -22.53 -2.73
N GLY A 13 -15.01 -21.81 -3.15
CA GLY A 13 -13.75 -21.71 -2.41
C GLY A 13 -13.87 -20.97 -1.08
N LEU A 14 -14.64 -19.88 -1.02
CA LEU A 14 -14.90 -19.11 0.20
C LEU A 14 -15.73 -19.92 1.22
N ALA A 15 -16.65 -20.74 0.74
CA ALA A 15 -17.46 -21.64 1.57
C ALA A 15 -16.62 -22.81 2.13
N SER A 16 -15.53 -23.19 1.47
CA SER A 16 -14.64 -24.28 1.90
C SER A 16 -13.47 -23.77 2.73
N LEU A 17 -13.52 -24.00 4.05
CA LEU A 17 -12.41 -23.69 4.96
C LEU A 17 -11.21 -24.63 4.82
N GLU A 18 -11.32 -25.71 4.04
CA GLU A 18 -10.27 -26.75 3.94
C GLU A 18 -8.99 -26.24 3.27
N ASN A 19 -9.09 -25.24 2.39
CA ASN A 19 -7.95 -24.74 1.63
C ASN A 19 -7.07 -23.77 2.45
N ALA A 20 -7.68 -22.83 3.16
CA ALA A 20 -6.97 -21.79 3.93
C ALA A 20 -7.85 -21.25 5.07
N PRO A 21 -8.01 -22.00 6.19
CA PRO A 21 -9.04 -21.72 7.20
C PRO A 21 -8.86 -20.36 7.89
N ARG A 22 -7.62 -19.86 7.95
CA ARG A 22 -7.29 -18.57 8.59
C ARG A 22 -7.38 -17.38 7.64
N GLN A 23 -7.43 -17.60 6.32
CA GLN A 23 -7.43 -16.50 5.37
C GLN A 23 -8.75 -15.74 5.45
N CYS A 24 -8.66 -14.45 5.76
CA CYS A 24 -9.77 -13.52 5.80
C CYS A 24 -9.67 -12.43 4.73
N LEU A 25 -8.48 -12.16 4.19
CA LEU A 25 -8.28 -11.13 3.15
C LEU A 25 -7.99 -11.74 1.78
N PHE A 26 -8.62 -11.21 0.75
CA PHE A 26 -8.52 -11.66 -0.64
C PHE A 26 -8.30 -10.45 -1.53
N GLN A 27 -7.17 -10.43 -2.24
CA GLN A 27 -6.82 -9.29 -3.06
C GLN A 27 -7.40 -9.43 -4.47
N TRP A 28 -8.10 -8.40 -4.93
CA TRP A 28 -8.48 -8.22 -6.31
C TRP A 28 -7.57 -7.20 -6.98
N ASP A 29 -6.92 -7.70 -8.02
CA ASP A 29 -5.89 -7.08 -8.81
C ASP A 29 -4.60 -6.67 -8.07
N ASN A 30 -3.51 -7.37 -8.38
CA ASN A 30 -2.16 -6.99 -7.94
C ASN A 30 -1.17 -6.97 -9.11
N GLY A 31 -1.68 -7.12 -10.34
CA GLY A 31 -0.88 -7.20 -11.57
C GLY A 31 -1.20 -6.11 -12.58
N THR A 32 -2.36 -5.48 -12.45
CA THR A 32 -2.86 -4.38 -13.27
C THR A 32 -3.52 -3.30 -12.41
N ASP A 33 -4.09 -2.25 -13.03
CA ASP A 33 -5.01 -1.29 -12.39
C ASP A 33 -6.43 -1.53 -12.95
N VAL A 34 -7.16 -2.52 -12.43
CA VAL A 34 -8.49 -2.98 -12.91
C VAL A 34 -9.52 -1.86 -12.84
N VAL A 35 -9.35 -0.93 -11.91
CA VAL A 35 -10.21 0.25 -11.73
C VAL A 35 -10.35 1.06 -13.02
N CYS A 36 -9.33 1.08 -13.89
CA CYS A 36 -9.39 1.77 -15.17
C CYS A 36 -10.39 1.16 -16.18
N TRP A 37 -10.86 -0.06 -15.93
CA TRP A 37 -11.82 -0.78 -16.78
C TRP A 37 -13.21 -0.91 -16.14
N GLU A 38 -13.38 -0.45 -14.91
CA GLU A 38 -14.65 -0.52 -14.18
C GLU A 38 -15.44 0.77 -14.36
N PRO A 39 -16.78 0.72 -14.45
CA PRO A 39 -17.64 -0.43 -14.20
C PRO A 39 -17.88 -1.36 -15.41
N GLU A 40 -17.36 -1.04 -16.59
CA GLU A 40 -17.66 -1.77 -17.84
C GLU A 40 -17.17 -3.22 -17.82
N TYR A 41 -16.05 -3.48 -17.14
CA TYR A 41 -15.54 -4.84 -16.94
C TYR A 41 -16.42 -5.64 -15.99
N GLY A 42 -17.00 -5.01 -14.96
CA GLY A 42 -18.05 -5.57 -14.10
C GLY A 42 -17.57 -6.54 -13.02
N GLY A 43 -16.31 -6.98 -13.04
CA GLY A 43 -15.76 -7.93 -12.08
C GLY A 43 -15.76 -7.41 -10.64
N THR A 44 -15.49 -6.12 -10.46
CA THR A 44 -15.43 -5.48 -9.14
C THR A 44 -16.79 -5.47 -8.46
N LYS A 45 -17.89 -5.18 -9.19
CA LYS A 45 -19.24 -5.23 -8.63
C LYS A 45 -19.56 -6.62 -8.08
N LEU A 46 -19.32 -7.65 -8.89
CA LEU A 46 -19.62 -9.03 -8.53
C LEU A 46 -18.83 -9.50 -7.29
N LEU A 47 -17.55 -9.12 -7.20
CA LEU A 47 -16.72 -9.43 -6.04
C LEU A 47 -17.19 -8.67 -4.79
N VAL A 48 -17.43 -7.36 -4.88
CA VAL A 48 -17.90 -6.56 -3.74
C VAL A 48 -19.17 -7.16 -3.16
N GLU A 49 -20.16 -7.48 -4.01
CA GLU A 49 -21.42 -8.08 -3.58
C GLU A 49 -21.27 -9.51 -3.07
N LEU A 50 -20.35 -10.30 -3.63
CA LEU A 50 -20.00 -11.63 -3.11
C LEU A 50 -19.48 -11.51 -1.67
N PHE A 51 -18.43 -10.71 -1.44
CA PHE A 51 -17.78 -10.59 -0.14
C PHE A 51 -18.67 -9.95 0.92
N ALA A 52 -19.60 -9.08 0.52
CA ALA A 52 -20.61 -8.50 1.40
C ALA A 52 -21.52 -9.57 2.10
N ARG A 53 -21.58 -10.80 1.56
CA ARG A 53 -22.33 -11.92 2.15
C ARG A 53 -21.55 -12.71 3.21
N TYR A 54 -20.24 -12.51 3.34
CA TYR A 54 -19.37 -13.33 4.20
C TYR A 54 -18.71 -12.47 5.29
N PRO A 55 -19.21 -12.48 6.54
CA PRO A 55 -18.79 -11.53 7.57
C PRO A 55 -17.30 -11.61 7.96
N ASP A 56 -16.69 -12.79 7.79
CA ASP A 56 -15.28 -13.03 8.15
C ASP A 56 -14.33 -13.04 6.94
N LYS A 57 -14.83 -12.64 5.76
CA LYS A 57 -14.06 -12.57 4.52
C LYS A 57 -14.10 -11.14 3.99
N TYR A 58 -12.97 -10.66 3.51
CA TYR A 58 -12.76 -9.28 3.10
C TYR A 58 -12.10 -9.25 1.74
N LEU A 59 -12.65 -8.42 0.86
CA LEU A 59 -12.06 -8.09 -0.41
C LEU A 59 -11.11 -6.90 -0.24
N GLU A 60 -9.83 -7.04 -0.58
CA GLU A 60 -8.96 -5.90 -0.83
C GLU A 60 -9.03 -5.56 -2.31
N LEU A 61 -9.71 -4.47 -2.66
CA LEU A 61 -9.65 -3.88 -3.98
C LEU A 61 -8.41 -2.99 -4.07
N TYR A 62 -7.44 -3.36 -4.90
CA TYR A 62 -6.37 -2.43 -5.23
C TYR A 62 -6.86 -1.39 -6.21
N VAL A 63 -7.05 -0.17 -5.71
CA VAL A 63 -7.37 1.01 -6.54
C VAL A 63 -6.12 1.51 -7.27
N GLY A 64 -4.96 1.26 -6.68
CA GLY A 64 -3.68 1.56 -7.32
C GLY A 64 -3.42 3.05 -7.40
N LYS A 65 -3.17 3.54 -8.61
CA LYS A 65 -2.81 4.95 -8.88
C LYS A 65 -3.93 5.71 -9.61
N SER A 66 -5.17 5.23 -9.51
CA SER A 66 -6.37 5.85 -10.11
C SER A 66 -7.12 6.75 -9.12
N ASP A 67 -7.83 7.74 -9.64
CA ASP A 67 -8.85 8.54 -8.94
C ASP A 67 -10.29 8.23 -9.39
N TYR A 68 -10.45 7.28 -10.32
CA TYR A 68 -11.74 6.93 -10.91
C TYR A 68 -12.51 5.94 -10.01
N VAL A 69 -13.27 6.45 -9.04
CA VAL A 69 -13.89 5.63 -7.99
C VAL A 69 -15.40 5.78 -7.83
N ASP A 70 -16.03 6.71 -8.55
CA ASP A 70 -17.46 7.05 -8.39
C ASP A 70 -18.40 5.85 -8.55
N TYR A 71 -18.00 4.85 -9.33
CA TYR A 71 -18.80 3.64 -9.52
C TYR A 71 -18.91 2.80 -8.23
N LEU A 72 -17.90 2.85 -7.35
CA LEU A 72 -17.89 2.12 -6.07
C LEU A 72 -19.01 2.61 -5.13
N LEU A 73 -19.39 3.88 -5.24
CA LEU A 73 -20.45 4.48 -4.43
C LEU A 73 -21.83 3.82 -4.62
N LYS A 74 -21.98 3.00 -5.65
CA LYS A 74 -23.22 2.30 -6.00
C LYS A 74 -23.25 0.85 -5.53
N TYR A 75 -22.17 0.34 -4.94
CA TYR A 75 -22.03 -1.08 -4.61
C TYR A 75 -22.31 -1.31 -3.12
N ASP A 76 -23.04 -2.38 -2.80
CA ASP A 76 -23.36 -2.76 -1.42
C ASP A 76 -22.22 -3.60 -0.82
N HIS A 77 -21.19 -2.95 -0.29
CA HIS A 77 -20.00 -3.61 0.26
C HIS A 77 -20.18 -4.11 1.70
N ARG A 78 -21.17 -3.60 2.44
CA ARG A 78 -21.49 -3.99 3.83
C ARG A 78 -20.30 -4.01 4.80
N GLY A 79 -19.28 -3.20 4.54
CA GLY A 79 -18.04 -3.14 5.34
C GLY A 79 -17.02 -4.27 5.06
N HIS A 80 -17.27 -5.14 4.08
CA HIS A 80 -16.41 -6.28 3.73
C HIS A 80 -15.54 -6.04 2.50
N THR A 81 -15.37 -4.77 2.11
CA THR A 81 -14.42 -4.35 1.06
C THR A 81 -13.51 -3.26 1.59
N ILE A 82 -12.23 -3.42 1.31
CA ILE A 82 -11.13 -2.54 1.67
C ILE A 82 -10.55 -1.99 0.37
N CYS A 83 -10.46 -0.67 0.24
CA CYS A 83 -9.86 -0.02 -0.92
C CYS A 83 -8.41 0.39 -0.60
N CYS A 84 -7.49 0.07 -1.49
CA CYS A 84 -6.06 0.25 -1.27
C CYS A 84 -5.41 1.09 -2.37
N TRP A 85 -4.80 2.22 -2.01
CA TRP A 85 -4.10 3.10 -2.94
C TRP A 85 -2.58 2.95 -2.84
N SER A 86 -1.90 3.13 -3.98
CA SER A 86 -0.47 3.43 -4.04
C SER A 86 -0.33 4.96 -4.04
N LEU A 87 0.14 5.52 -2.93
CA LEU A 87 0.34 6.96 -2.77
C LEU A 87 1.82 7.30 -3.04
N GLY A 88 2.04 8.28 -3.89
CA GLY A 88 3.36 8.86 -4.18
C GLY A 88 3.35 10.36 -3.89
N ALA A 89 4.53 10.92 -3.61
CA ALA A 89 4.66 12.36 -3.38
C ALA A 89 4.50 13.14 -4.70
N GLU A 90 4.27 14.45 -4.61
CA GLU A 90 3.92 15.29 -5.76
C GLU A 90 4.88 15.15 -6.94
N THR A 91 6.20 15.23 -6.70
CA THR A 91 7.18 15.11 -7.77
C THR A 91 7.21 13.69 -8.33
N GLN A 92 7.18 12.66 -7.47
CA GLN A 92 7.10 11.26 -7.92
C GLN A 92 5.91 11.05 -8.84
N CYS A 93 4.70 11.49 -8.45
CA CYS A 93 3.51 11.37 -9.28
C CYS A 93 3.66 12.10 -10.62
N ARG A 94 4.23 13.31 -10.60
CA ARG A 94 4.38 14.15 -11.79
C ARG A 94 5.41 13.61 -12.79
N VAL A 95 6.56 13.14 -12.32
CA VAL A 95 7.72 12.84 -13.18
C VAL A 95 7.99 11.35 -13.35
N VAL A 96 7.69 10.52 -12.34
CA VAL A 96 7.98 9.07 -12.38
C VAL A 96 6.73 8.25 -12.73
N GLU A 97 5.54 8.77 -12.40
CA GLU A 97 4.28 8.05 -12.60
C GLU A 97 3.34 8.78 -13.59
N PRO A 98 3.84 9.26 -14.76
CA PRO A 98 3.01 10.01 -15.68
C PRO A 98 1.84 9.16 -16.19
N ARG A 99 0.70 9.81 -16.45
CA ARG A 99 -0.57 9.20 -16.89
C ARG A 99 -1.31 8.44 -15.79
N THR A 100 -0.97 8.67 -14.54
CA THR A 100 -1.74 8.24 -13.37
C THR A 100 -2.28 9.46 -12.62
N ALA A 101 -3.18 9.25 -11.66
CA ALA A 101 -3.68 10.35 -10.82
C ALA A 101 -2.54 10.96 -9.98
N GLY A 102 -2.56 12.28 -9.78
CA GLY A 102 -1.62 12.97 -8.89
C GLY A 102 -1.86 12.68 -7.41
N MET A 103 -0.93 13.12 -6.55
CA MET A 103 -0.98 12.91 -5.09
C MET A 103 -2.34 13.30 -4.49
N GLU A 104 -2.77 14.56 -4.70
CA GLU A 104 -4.04 15.06 -4.15
C GLU A 104 -5.27 14.35 -4.74
N GLN A 105 -5.23 13.92 -6.01
CA GLN A 105 -6.34 13.15 -6.62
C GLN A 105 -6.49 11.77 -5.99
N ARG A 106 -5.37 11.09 -5.69
CA ARG A 106 -5.38 9.80 -4.97
C ARG A 106 -5.90 9.97 -3.55
N ILE A 107 -5.49 11.02 -2.84
CA ILE A 107 -6.00 11.33 -1.49
C ILE A 107 -7.50 11.64 -1.53
N ALA A 108 -7.94 12.47 -2.48
CA ALA A 108 -9.35 12.84 -2.62
C ALA A 108 -10.25 11.65 -2.95
N SER A 109 -9.82 10.78 -3.87
CA SER A 109 -10.56 9.54 -4.20
C SER A 109 -10.58 8.54 -3.05
N ALA A 110 -9.48 8.44 -2.28
CA ALA A 110 -9.48 7.67 -1.05
C ALA A 110 -10.49 8.21 -0.02
N ARG A 111 -10.58 9.53 0.12
CA ARG A 111 -11.57 10.18 0.98
C ARG A 111 -13.01 9.89 0.53
N ILE A 112 -13.29 9.97 -0.76
CA ILE A 112 -14.61 9.62 -1.33
C ILE A 112 -15.03 8.20 -0.93
N CYS A 113 -14.14 7.22 -1.05
CA CYS A 113 -14.43 5.86 -0.64
C CYS A 113 -14.57 5.72 0.89
N GLN A 114 -13.73 6.40 1.67
CA GLN A 114 -13.83 6.39 3.13
C GLN A 114 -15.16 6.95 3.61
N ASP A 115 -15.61 8.08 3.04
CA ASP A 115 -16.90 8.71 3.34
C ASP A 115 -18.08 7.82 2.95
N ALA A 116 -17.91 6.96 1.94
CA ALA A 116 -18.88 5.94 1.54
C ALA A 116 -18.87 4.69 2.45
N GLY A 117 -17.97 4.61 3.42
CA GLY A 117 -17.88 3.52 4.40
C GLY A 117 -16.92 2.39 4.02
N TYR A 118 -16.11 2.55 2.97
CA TYR A 118 -15.02 1.62 2.68
C TYR A 118 -13.87 1.82 3.68
N THR A 119 -13.26 0.72 4.11
CA THR A 119 -11.96 0.80 4.80
C THR A 119 -10.90 1.22 3.79
N VAL A 120 -10.00 2.13 4.18
CA VAL A 120 -8.94 2.66 3.31
C VAL A 120 -7.58 2.20 3.79
N ARG A 121 -6.77 1.73 2.83
CA ARG A 121 -5.37 1.34 3.01
C ARG A 121 -4.47 2.15 2.11
N ILE A 122 -3.28 2.47 2.61
CA ILE A 122 -2.27 3.21 1.85
C ILE A 122 -1.00 2.39 1.72
N ARG A 123 -0.47 2.32 0.51
CA ARG A 123 0.87 1.81 0.21
C ARG A 123 1.74 2.97 -0.26
N LEU A 124 2.89 3.15 0.38
CA LEU A 124 4.01 3.91 -0.20
C LEU A 124 4.93 2.90 -0.88
N SER A 125 4.47 2.34 -2.00
CA SER A 125 5.15 1.26 -2.72
C SER A 125 5.09 1.52 -4.23
N PRO A 126 6.23 1.85 -4.87
CA PRO A 126 7.51 2.18 -4.23
C PRO A 126 7.55 3.62 -3.69
N MET A 127 8.36 3.85 -2.65
CA MET A 127 8.91 5.16 -2.31
C MET A 127 10.13 5.41 -3.21
N VAL A 128 10.06 6.42 -4.07
CA VAL A 128 11.17 6.79 -4.95
C VAL A 128 12.00 7.88 -4.29
N PRO A 129 13.34 7.75 -4.20
CA PRO A 129 14.20 8.76 -3.58
C PRO A 129 14.41 9.93 -4.55
N ILE A 130 13.37 10.73 -4.78
CA ILE A 130 13.45 11.98 -5.54
C ILE A 130 14.37 12.97 -4.80
N ALA A 131 15.03 13.87 -5.53
CA ALA A 131 15.76 14.97 -4.90
C ALA A 131 14.82 15.78 -3.96
N GLY A 132 15.16 15.86 -2.67
CA GLY A 132 14.28 16.47 -1.65
C GLY A 132 13.17 15.54 -1.12
N TRP A 133 13.27 14.22 -1.34
CA TRP A 133 12.25 13.23 -0.95
C TRP A 133 11.80 13.32 0.51
N GLN A 134 12.66 13.76 1.44
CA GLN A 134 12.33 13.83 2.86
C GLN A 134 11.16 14.78 3.12
N ASP A 135 11.25 16.01 2.62
CA ASP A 135 10.24 17.03 2.80
C ASP A 135 8.96 16.67 2.04
N GLU A 136 9.10 16.13 0.83
CA GLU A 136 7.98 15.65 0.03
C GLU A 136 7.25 14.48 0.71
N THR A 137 7.99 13.53 1.30
CA THR A 137 7.40 12.40 2.04
C THR A 137 6.64 12.90 3.26
N ARG A 138 7.21 13.83 4.03
CA ARG A 138 6.54 14.41 5.20
C ARG A 138 5.29 15.20 4.81
N HIS A 139 5.39 15.99 3.74
CA HIS A 139 4.26 16.73 3.20
C HIS A 139 3.12 15.80 2.80
N MET A 140 3.42 14.75 2.02
CA MET A 140 2.45 13.74 1.59
C MET A 140 1.77 13.05 2.79
N ILE A 141 2.53 12.61 3.80
CA ILE A 141 1.97 11.96 5.00
C ILE A 141 1.04 12.91 5.75
N ARG A 142 1.43 14.18 5.91
CA ARG A 142 0.59 15.18 6.56
C ARG A 142 -0.70 15.42 5.78
N ARG A 143 -0.63 15.62 4.46
CA ARG A 143 -1.82 15.78 3.60
C ARG A 143 -2.73 14.56 3.65
N MET A 144 -2.16 13.35 3.62
CA MET A 144 -2.92 12.11 3.74
C MET A 144 -3.74 12.09 5.05
N PHE A 145 -3.12 12.35 6.21
CA PHE A 145 -3.83 12.34 7.50
C PHE A 145 -4.75 13.55 7.73
N GLU A 146 -4.61 14.64 6.97
CA GLU A 146 -5.58 15.75 6.97
C GLU A 146 -6.91 15.37 6.31
N GLU A 147 -6.90 14.38 5.42
CA GLU A 147 -8.05 14.04 4.57
C GLU A 147 -8.64 12.67 4.87
N ILE A 148 -7.81 11.70 5.27
CA ILE A 148 -8.20 10.30 5.48
C ILE A 148 -7.56 9.67 6.70
N THR A 149 -8.18 8.60 7.19
CA THR A 149 -7.66 7.74 8.26
C THR A 149 -7.39 6.33 7.74
N PRO A 150 -6.18 6.01 7.27
CA PRO A 150 -5.86 4.64 6.86
C PRO A 150 -5.81 3.69 8.06
N ASP A 151 -6.32 2.46 7.89
CA ASP A 151 -6.26 1.42 8.95
C ASP A 151 -4.85 0.81 9.06
N VAL A 152 -4.07 0.82 7.98
CA VAL A 152 -2.66 0.45 7.92
C VAL A 152 -1.96 1.17 6.77
N VAL A 153 -0.68 1.51 6.98
CA VAL A 153 0.23 2.02 5.95
C VAL A 153 1.33 0.99 5.70
N THR A 154 1.52 0.57 4.46
CA THR A 154 2.65 -0.31 4.09
C THR A 154 3.67 0.48 3.27
N ILE A 155 4.96 0.32 3.57
CA ILE A 155 6.03 1.05 2.89
C ILE A 155 7.04 0.12 2.21
N GLU A 156 7.52 0.54 1.05
CA GLU A 156 8.51 -0.17 0.24
C GLU A 156 9.40 0.83 -0.50
N PRO A 157 10.71 0.90 -0.26
CA PRO A 157 11.61 1.71 -1.06
C PRO A 157 11.72 1.13 -2.46
N LEU A 158 12.13 1.95 -3.43
CA LEU A 158 12.38 1.52 -4.80
C LEU A 158 13.26 0.26 -4.86
N ARG A 159 12.80 -0.73 -5.62
CA ARG A 159 13.40 -2.05 -5.82
C ARG A 159 13.24 -2.48 -7.28
N PHE A 160 13.92 -3.56 -7.64
CA PHE A 160 14.01 -4.08 -9.00
C PHE A 160 14.71 -3.14 -9.98
N CYS A 161 15.55 -2.24 -9.45
CA CYS A 161 16.34 -1.29 -10.23
C CYS A 161 17.81 -1.46 -9.85
N THR A 162 18.67 -1.64 -10.85
CA THR A 162 20.12 -1.59 -10.67
C THR A 162 20.62 -0.15 -10.73
N HIS A 163 21.87 0.11 -10.34
CA HIS A 163 22.48 1.43 -10.58
C HIS A 163 22.36 1.86 -12.05
N GLN A 164 22.60 0.93 -12.99
CA GLN A 164 22.49 1.21 -14.43
C GLN A 164 21.05 1.61 -14.80
N SER A 165 20.04 0.88 -14.29
CA SER A 165 18.62 1.23 -14.49
C SER A 165 18.29 2.61 -13.93
N LEU A 166 18.82 2.97 -12.75
CA LEU A 166 18.59 4.30 -12.19
C LEU A 166 19.16 5.43 -13.07
N VAL A 167 20.30 5.18 -13.72
CA VAL A 167 20.95 6.16 -14.62
C VAL A 167 20.25 6.24 -15.98
N ASP A 168 19.78 5.10 -16.50
CA ASP A 168 19.19 5.02 -17.84
C ASP A 168 17.71 5.43 -17.86
N ASP A 169 16.96 5.08 -16.81
CA ASP A 169 15.49 5.21 -16.79
C ASP A 169 15.00 6.54 -16.18
N PHE A 170 15.84 7.25 -15.41
CA PHE A 170 15.47 8.51 -14.76
C PHE A 170 16.19 9.70 -15.37
N GLU A 171 15.47 10.80 -15.56
CA GLU A 171 16.08 12.06 -16.03
C GLU A 171 17.14 12.57 -15.02
N PRO A 172 18.27 13.12 -15.50
CA PRO A 172 19.30 13.66 -14.61
C PRO A 172 18.74 14.70 -13.63
N GLY A 173 19.02 14.51 -12.34
CA GLY A 173 18.58 15.40 -11.27
C GLY A 173 17.20 15.09 -10.68
N VAL A 174 16.47 14.09 -11.21
CA VAL A 174 15.22 13.62 -10.60
C VAL A 174 15.48 12.87 -9.31
N LEU A 175 16.42 11.93 -9.32
CA LEU A 175 16.78 11.14 -8.15
C LEU A 175 17.77 11.89 -7.25
N ASP A 176 17.65 11.65 -5.95
CA ASP A 176 18.59 12.13 -4.95
C ASP A 176 19.99 11.54 -5.23
N PRO A 177 21.02 12.39 -5.39
CA PRO A 177 22.34 11.95 -5.83
C PRO A 177 23.01 11.01 -4.83
N GLU A 178 22.69 11.10 -3.53
CA GLU A 178 23.27 10.19 -2.53
C GLU A 178 22.77 8.75 -2.73
N PHE A 179 21.53 8.57 -3.17
CA PHE A 179 20.96 7.24 -3.43
C PHE A 179 21.54 6.64 -4.70
N VAL A 180 21.74 7.44 -5.75
CA VAL A 180 22.40 7.01 -6.99
C VAL A 180 23.84 6.60 -6.69
N GLU A 181 24.59 7.42 -5.94
CA GLU A 181 25.96 7.10 -5.55
C GLU A 181 26.03 5.85 -4.65
N ALA A 182 25.11 5.70 -3.70
CA ALA A 182 25.04 4.51 -2.86
C ALA A 182 24.83 3.23 -3.68
N MET A 183 23.99 3.29 -4.72
CA MET A 183 23.80 2.19 -5.67
C MET A 183 25.05 1.91 -6.51
N ALA A 184 25.80 2.94 -6.91
CA ALA A 184 27.06 2.80 -7.65
C ALA A 184 28.15 2.07 -6.85
N ARG A 185 28.10 2.18 -5.51
CA ARG A 185 29.06 1.55 -4.60
C ARG A 185 28.75 0.09 -4.28
N VAL A 186 27.59 -0.44 -4.70
CA VAL A 186 27.27 -1.85 -4.52
C VAL A 186 28.27 -2.70 -5.33
N PRO A 187 28.96 -3.68 -4.71
CA PRO A 187 29.96 -4.48 -5.41
C PRO A 187 29.38 -5.20 -6.63
N ALA A 188 30.15 -5.24 -7.73
CA ALA A 188 29.70 -5.88 -8.98
C ALA A 188 29.46 -7.40 -8.81
N ASP A 189 30.19 -8.03 -7.90
CA ASP A 189 30.09 -9.44 -7.51
C ASP A 189 29.04 -9.72 -6.43
N ALA A 190 28.35 -8.69 -5.91
CA ALA A 190 27.21 -8.88 -5.02
C ALA A 190 26.10 -9.68 -5.72
N ASP A 191 25.27 -10.34 -4.90
CA ASP A 191 24.14 -11.11 -5.40
C ASP A 191 23.14 -10.21 -6.15
N GLN A 192 22.35 -10.83 -7.03
CA GLN A 192 21.44 -10.08 -7.90
C GLN A 192 20.40 -9.27 -7.13
N TRP A 193 19.97 -9.74 -5.95
CA TRP A 193 18.99 -9.03 -5.14
C TRP A 193 19.60 -7.78 -4.54
N ALA A 194 20.79 -7.87 -3.95
CA ALA A 194 21.51 -6.72 -3.39
C ALA A 194 21.77 -5.62 -4.44
N LYS A 195 22.07 -6.01 -5.69
CA LYS A 195 22.25 -5.07 -6.81
C LYS A 195 20.96 -4.45 -7.34
N SER A 196 19.81 -5.02 -7.01
CA SER A 196 18.50 -4.63 -7.53
C SER A 196 17.62 -3.94 -6.48
N GLN A 197 18.20 -3.39 -5.43
CA GLN A 197 17.50 -2.61 -4.40
C GLN A 197 18.43 -1.57 -3.79
N LEU A 198 17.86 -0.47 -3.29
CA LEU A 198 18.63 0.53 -2.52
C LEU A 198 19.38 -0.13 -1.37
N PRO A 199 20.61 0.26 -1.00
CA PRO A 199 21.31 -0.29 0.16
C PRO A 199 20.56 -0.08 1.47
N ASP A 200 20.87 -0.89 2.49
CA ASP A 200 20.13 -0.87 3.76
C ASP A 200 20.14 0.49 4.45
N GLU A 201 21.27 1.17 4.43
CA GLU A 201 21.42 2.50 5.03
C GLU A 201 20.44 3.50 4.39
N CYS A 202 20.26 3.42 3.06
CA CYS A 202 19.30 4.21 2.32
C CYS A 202 17.86 3.84 2.69
N ARG A 203 17.51 2.55 2.67
CA ARG A 203 16.16 2.07 3.01
C ARG A 203 15.77 2.41 4.45
N ASN A 204 16.69 2.20 5.40
CA ASN A 204 16.50 2.52 6.81
C ASN A 204 16.28 4.01 7.03
N ARG A 205 16.97 4.88 6.29
CA ARG A 205 16.74 6.32 6.32
C ARG A 205 15.33 6.68 5.86
N MET A 206 14.85 6.06 4.77
CA MET A 206 13.49 6.25 4.28
C MET A 206 12.44 5.78 5.28
N TYR A 207 12.64 4.60 5.87
CA TYR A 207 11.74 4.06 6.89
C TYR A 207 11.63 4.95 8.12
N ARG A 208 12.75 5.48 8.64
CA ARG A 208 12.72 6.41 9.79
C ARG A 208 11.91 7.66 9.49
N VAL A 209 12.08 8.28 8.33
CA VAL A 209 11.30 9.47 7.97
C VAL A 209 9.81 9.20 7.99
N VAL A 210 9.36 8.07 7.42
CA VAL A 210 7.94 7.71 7.45
C VAL A 210 7.47 7.39 8.87
N LEU A 211 8.19 6.52 9.59
CA LEU A 211 7.80 6.11 10.94
C LEU A 211 7.72 7.29 11.89
N ASP A 212 8.70 8.20 11.86
CA ASP A 212 8.73 9.39 12.72
C ASP A 212 7.55 10.32 12.41
N GLU A 213 7.25 10.54 11.12
CA GLU A 213 6.16 11.44 10.71
C GLU A 213 4.78 10.85 11.03
N ILE A 214 4.58 9.55 10.77
CA ILE A 214 3.34 8.86 11.13
C ILE A 214 3.19 8.80 12.65
N ALA A 215 4.24 8.47 13.40
CA ALA A 215 4.19 8.44 14.87
C ALA A 215 3.82 9.81 15.47
N ARG A 216 4.28 10.90 14.84
CA ARG A 216 3.97 12.28 15.24
C ARG A 216 2.50 12.62 15.04
N ILE A 217 1.87 12.13 13.97
CA ILE A 217 0.49 12.50 13.57
C ILE A 217 -0.54 11.49 14.07
N SER A 218 -0.33 10.19 13.82
CA SER A 218 -1.21 9.10 14.19
C SER A 218 -0.41 7.94 14.81
N PRO A 219 -0.02 8.03 16.10
CA PRO A 219 0.90 7.08 16.74
C PRO A 219 0.38 5.63 16.83
N ARG A 220 -0.92 5.42 16.65
CA ARG A 220 -1.55 4.09 16.67
C ARG A 220 -1.81 3.52 15.27
N THR A 221 -1.57 4.28 14.20
CA THR A 221 -1.70 3.72 12.83
C THR A 221 -0.57 2.71 12.61
N PRO A 222 -0.88 1.43 12.36
CA PRO A 222 0.12 0.41 12.08
C PRO A 222 0.88 0.73 10.80
N VAL A 223 2.21 0.54 10.83
CA VAL A 223 3.08 0.61 9.66
C VAL A 223 3.73 -0.75 9.42
N ALA A 224 3.77 -1.23 8.18
CA ALA A 224 4.39 -2.50 7.80
C ALA A 224 5.40 -2.31 6.66
N PHE A 225 6.41 -3.20 6.56
CA PHE A 225 7.40 -3.14 5.50
C PHE A 225 7.13 -4.18 4.40
N CYS A 226 6.96 -3.74 3.16
CA CYS A 226 6.73 -4.64 2.04
C CYS A 226 8.06 -5.27 1.58
N ARG A 227 8.04 -6.59 1.32
CA ARG A 227 9.17 -7.35 0.73
C ARG A 227 10.51 -7.16 1.44
N GLU A 228 10.50 -6.74 2.70
CA GLU A 228 11.71 -6.40 3.42
C GLU A 228 12.32 -7.60 4.14
N GLN A 229 13.64 -7.60 4.24
CA GLN A 229 14.39 -8.67 4.88
C GLN A 229 14.18 -8.66 6.39
N ARG A 230 14.12 -9.86 6.99
CA ARG A 230 13.91 -10.06 8.43
C ARG A 230 14.82 -9.20 9.31
N ARG A 231 16.11 -9.12 8.98
CA ARG A 231 17.09 -8.31 9.71
C ARG A 231 16.75 -6.80 9.76
N VAL A 232 16.07 -6.26 8.76
CA VAL A 232 15.61 -4.85 8.79
C VAL A 232 14.40 -4.74 9.69
N TRP A 233 13.44 -5.67 9.60
CA TRP A 233 12.33 -5.74 10.55
C TRP A 233 12.83 -5.79 12.00
N ASP A 234 13.81 -6.65 12.31
CA ASP A 234 14.39 -6.74 13.65
C ASP A 234 15.05 -5.43 14.11
N ALA A 235 15.74 -4.73 13.19
CA ALA A 235 16.37 -3.45 13.47
C ALA A 235 15.37 -2.34 13.83
N PHE A 236 14.11 -2.47 13.40
CA PHE A 236 13.03 -1.52 13.67
C PHE A 236 12.00 -2.02 14.70
N ALA A 237 12.20 -3.20 15.31
CA ALA A 237 11.22 -3.79 16.23
C ALA A 237 10.77 -2.83 17.35
N GLY A 238 11.70 -2.04 17.89
CA GLY A 238 11.40 -1.02 18.89
C GLY A 238 10.48 0.10 18.38
N ASP A 239 10.73 0.62 17.17
CA ASP A 239 9.89 1.66 16.56
C ASP A 239 8.51 1.12 16.19
N MET A 240 8.47 -0.10 15.63
CA MET A 240 7.23 -0.78 15.22
C MET A 240 6.31 -1.11 16.40
N SER A 241 6.89 -1.48 17.55
CA SER A 241 6.12 -1.81 18.76
C SER A 241 5.21 -0.67 19.23
N ARG A 242 5.62 0.58 19.01
CA ARG A 242 4.84 1.78 19.36
C ARG A 242 3.53 1.88 18.56
N MET A 243 3.52 1.30 17.36
CA MET A 243 2.38 1.24 16.45
C MET A 243 1.67 -0.13 16.50
N GLY A 244 1.96 -0.94 17.53
CA GLY A 244 1.37 -2.27 17.72
C GLY A 244 1.90 -3.34 16.77
N GLN A 245 3.06 -3.14 16.13
CA GLN A 245 3.62 -4.07 15.14
C GLN A 245 4.88 -4.76 15.70
N HIS A 246 5.10 -6.01 15.30
CA HIS A 246 6.30 -6.79 15.64
C HIS A 246 6.77 -7.59 14.42
N PRO A 247 8.09 -7.85 14.23
CA PRO A 247 8.59 -8.65 13.11
C PRO A 247 7.94 -10.02 12.92
N ASP A 248 7.49 -10.64 14.02
CA ASP A 248 6.81 -11.94 14.05
C ASP A 248 5.27 -11.85 14.11
N ASP A 249 4.72 -10.66 14.32
CA ASP A 249 3.27 -10.44 14.42
C ASP A 249 2.92 -9.02 13.96
N TYR A 250 2.44 -8.92 12.73
CA TYR A 250 2.06 -7.67 12.12
C TYR A 250 0.84 -7.78 11.21
N VAL A 251 0.14 -6.65 11.04
CA VAL A 251 -0.83 -6.46 9.96
C VAL A 251 -0.17 -5.74 8.79
N CYS A 252 -0.44 -6.18 7.57
CA CYS A 252 0.04 -5.56 6.33
C CYS A 252 -1.14 -5.31 5.40
N ASN A 253 -0.96 -4.49 4.35
CA ASN A 253 -2.06 -4.18 3.44
C ASN A 253 -2.67 -5.42 2.77
N CYS A 254 -1.85 -6.41 2.41
CA CYS A 254 -2.25 -7.60 1.65
C CYS A 254 -2.02 -8.93 2.40
N GLY A 255 -1.73 -8.88 3.71
CA GLY A 255 -1.55 -10.10 4.49
C GLY A 255 -2.85 -10.91 4.56
N PRO A 256 -2.83 -12.24 4.34
CA PRO A 256 -4.05 -13.04 4.23
C PRO A 256 -4.89 -13.06 5.50
N VAL A 257 -4.31 -12.70 6.65
CA VAL A 257 -4.96 -12.60 7.96
C VAL A 257 -5.11 -11.15 8.44
N SER A 258 -4.75 -10.16 7.62
CA SER A 258 -4.68 -8.75 7.98
C SER A 258 -5.99 -8.02 7.66
N ALA A 259 -7.11 -8.48 8.20
CA ALA A 259 -8.42 -7.84 8.03
C ALA A 259 -9.38 -8.19 9.17
N GLY A 260 -10.56 -7.58 9.16
CA GLY A 260 -11.60 -7.84 10.14
C GLY A 260 -11.27 -7.29 11.52
N SER A 261 -11.44 -8.12 12.56
CA SER A 261 -11.40 -7.69 13.96
C SER A 261 -10.00 -7.58 14.57
N ASP A 262 -8.95 -7.46 13.76
CA ASP A 262 -7.61 -7.21 14.30
C ASP A 262 -7.60 -5.87 15.06
N ALA A 263 -7.27 -5.92 16.35
CA ALA A 263 -7.33 -4.76 17.22
C ALA A 263 -6.46 -3.60 16.74
N ARG A 264 -5.36 -3.88 16.02
CA ARG A 264 -4.46 -2.85 15.48
C ARG A 264 -5.17 -2.01 14.42
N LEU A 265 -5.90 -2.67 13.53
CA LEU A 265 -6.69 -2.02 12.47
C LEU A 265 -7.85 -1.21 13.07
N ALA A 266 -8.57 -1.77 14.05
CA ALA A 266 -9.67 -1.07 14.71
C ALA A 266 -9.21 0.17 15.50
N ASN A 267 -8.04 0.10 16.14
CA ASN A 267 -7.49 1.19 16.94
C ASN A 267 -6.92 2.35 16.11
N ALA A 268 -6.51 2.09 14.85
CA ALA A 268 -6.08 3.13 13.93
C ALA A 268 -7.20 4.15 13.69
N CYS A 269 -8.41 3.68 13.38
CA CYS A 269 -9.59 4.50 13.11
C CYS A 269 -10.02 5.39 14.30
N ALA A 270 -9.76 4.95 15.54
CA ALA A 270 -10.12 5.70 16.74
C ALA A 270 -9.18 6.86 17.10
N SER A 271 -8.05 7.01 16.39
CA SER A 271 -7.02 8.03 16.72
C SER A 271 -7.17 9.33 15.95
N ALA A 272 -7.74 9.27 14.75
CA ALA A 272 -7.87 10.43 13.86
C ALA A 272 -9.10 11.29 14.13
N MET A 273 -9.99 10.89 15.05
CA MET A 273 -11.17 11.66 15.44
C MET A 273 -10.89 12.72 16.53
N ARG A 274 -9.67 13.26 16.62
CA ARG A 274 -9.32 14.32 17.59
C ARG A 274 -8.72 15.54 16.92
#